data_AF-A0A1V5PUL9-F1
#
_entry.id   AF-A0A1V5PUL9-F1
#
_cell.length_a   1.000
_cell.length_b   1.000
_cell.length_c   1.000
_cell.angle_alpha   90.00
_cell.angle_beta   90.00
_cell.angle_gamma   90.00
#
_symmetry.space_group_name_H-M   'P 1'
#
loop_
_entity.id
_entity.type
_entity.pdbx_description
1 polymer ?
#
loop_
_entity_poly.entity_id
_entity_poly.type
_entity_poly.pdbx_seq_one_letter_code
_entity_poly.pdbx_strand_id
1 'polypeptide(L)'
;MEKREGKDIYDVEATIVCEKESHKGIIIGKKGSMLREIGTQARPGIERLLETKVNLKLWVKVRENWRESDLLVANFGYSKDDLKK
;
A
#
# COMPACT_ATOMS: atom_id res chain seq x y z
N MET A 1 -11.28 -5.29 -1.27
CA MET A 1 -10.87 -6.57 -1.88
C MET A 1 -12.12 -7.22 -2.40
N GLU A 2 -12.11 -7.65 -3.66
CA GLU A 2 -13.28 -8.23 -4.32
C GLU A 2 -12.85 -9.46 -5.12
N LYS A 3 -13.64 -10.54 -5.07
CA LYS A 3 -13.42 -11.69 -5.94
C LYS A 3 -14.02 -11.36 -7.31
N ARG A 4 -13.22 -11.48 -8.38
CA ARG A 4 -13.72 -11.18 -9.72
C ARG A 4 -14.70 -12.26 -10.19
N GLU A 5 -15.86 -11.83 -10.69
CA GLU A 5 -16.87 -12.77 -11.19
C GLU A 5 -16.31 -13.66 -12.30
N GLY A 6 -16.57 -14.96 -12.19
CA GLY A 6 -16.17 -15.97 -13.19
C GLY A 6 -14.67 -16.25 -13.29
N LYS A 7 -13.83 -15.71 -12.39
CA LYS A 7 -12.37 -15.96 -12.38
C LYS A 7 -11.86 -16.23 -10.97
N ASP A 8 -10.86 -17.09 -10.85
CA ASP A 8 -10.17 -17.32 -9.59
C ASP A 8 -9.05 -16.30 -9.37
N ILE A 9 -9.46 -15.03 -9.23
CA ILE A 9 -8.58 -13.89 -9.00
C ILE A 9 -9.25 -12.90 -8.04
N TYR A 10 -8.47 -12.37 -7.11
CA TYR A 10 -8.88 -11.27 -6.24
C TYR A 10 -8.35 -9.93 -6.75
N ASP A 11 -9.23 -8.94 -6.82
CA ASP A 11 -8.90 -7.54 -7.03
C ASP A 11 -8.64 -6.87 -5.67
N VAL A 12 -7.40 -6.41 -5.48
CA VAL A 12 -6.95 -5.77 -4.23
C VAL A 12 -6.49 -4.36 -4.55
N GLU A 13 -7.07 -3.39 -3.85
CA GLU A 13 -6.63 -1.99 -3.91
C GLU A 13 -5.99 -1.59 -2.59
N ALA A 14 -4.79 -1.03 -2.65
CA ALA A 14 -4.07 -0.54 -1.49
C ALA A 14 -3.53 0.87 -1.73
N THR A 15 -3.44 1.65 -0.65
CA THR A 15 -2.90 3.01 -0.67
C THR A 15 -1.63 3.07 0.16
N ILE A 16 -0.54 3.49 -0.46
CA ILE A 16 0.70 3.88 0.20
C ILE A 16 0.56 5.35 0.61
N VAL A 17 0.74 5.63 1.89
CA VAL A 17 0.66 6.99 2.44
C VAL A 17 2.06 7.51 2.75
N CYS A 18 2.36 8.73 2.33
CA CYS A 18 3.61 9.41 2.67
C CYS A 18 3.35 10.84 3.15
N GLU A 19 4.34 11.42 3.82
CA GLU A 19 4.19 12.72 4.49
C GLU A 19 4.47 13.92 3.59
N LYS A 20 5.30 13.75 2.55
CA LYS A 20 5.77 14.83 1.68
C LYS A 20 5.62 14.46 0.21
N GLU A 21 5.34 15.45 -0.63
CA GLU A 21 5.24 15.27 -2.09
C GLU A 21 6.56 14.77 -2.71
N SER A 22 7.71 15.18 -2.16
CA SER A 22 9.02 14.66 -2.58
C SER A 22 9.13 13.14 -2.40
N HIS A 23 8.60 12.59 -1.30
CA HIS A 23 8.58 11.14 -1.05
C HIS A 23 7.66 10.42 -2.03
N LYS A 24 6.51 11.03 -2.38
CA LYS A 24 5.61 10.47 -3.40
C LYS A 24 6.32 10.29 -4.74
N GLY A 25 7.14 11.26 -5.15
CA GLY A 25 7.98 11.14 -6.35
C GLY A 25 8.95 9.94 -6.28
N ILE A 26 9.60 9.72 -5.14
CA ILE A 26 10.52 8.60 -4.91
C ILE A 26 9.79 7.26 -4.95
N ILE A 27 8.65 7.15 -4.26
CA ILE A 27 7.83 5.92 -4.19
C ILE A 27 7.30 5.55 -5.57
N ILE A 28 6.85 6.52 -6.36
CA ILE A 28 6.39 6.28 -7.73
C ILE A 28 7.58 5.85 -8.61
N GLY A 29 8.70 6.57 -8.51
CA GLY A 29 9.87 6.35 -9.35
C GLY A 29 9.66 6.83 -10.79
N LYS A 30 10.75 6.81 -11.59
CA LYS A 30 10.71 7.28 -12.98
C LYS A 30 9.75 6.40 -13.79
N LYS A 31 8.70 7.00 -14.37
CA LYS A 31 7.65 6.29 -15.11
C LYS A 31 6.96 5.17 -14.29
N GLY A 32 6.88 5.31 -12.96
CA GLY A 32 6.24 4.31 -12.10
C GLY A 32 7.09 3.07 -11.81
N SER A 33 8.40 3.10 -12.09
CA SER A 33 9.29 1.94 -11.97
C SER A 33 9.32 1.36 -10.55
N MET A 34 9.43 2.24 -9.55
CA MET A 34 9.53 1.84 -8.14
C MET A 34 8.18 1.32 -7.64
N LEU A 35 7.07 1.97 -7.99
CA LEU A 35 5.73 1.50 -7.63
C LEU A 35 5.44 0.11 -8.21
N ARG A 36 5.88 -0.13 -9.45
CA ARG A 36 5.77 -1.45 -10.10
C ARG A 36 6.61 -2.50 -9.38
N GLU A 37 7.83 -2.14 -8.96
CA GLU A 37 8.70 -3.03 -8.20
C GLU A 37 8.09 -3.41 -6.85
N ILE A 38 7.59 -2.43 -6.09
CA ILE A 38 6.88 -2.64 -4.82
C ILE A 38 5.70 -3.61 -5.02
N GLY A 39 4.85 -3.36 -6.02
CA GLY A 39 3.71 -4.25 -6.32
C GLY A 39 4.14 -5.66 -6.74
N THR A 40 5.24 -5.77 -7.51
CA THR A 40 5.79 -7.05 -7.96
C THR A 40 6.32 -7.88 -6.80
N GLN A 41 6.97 -7.24 -5.82
CA GLN A 41 7.53 -7.91 -4.64
C GLN A 41 6.46 -8.24 -3.58
N ALA A 42 5.44 -7.38 -3.43
CA ALA A 42 4.36 -7.60 -2.45
C ALA A 42 3.40 -8.71 -2.89
N ARG A 43 3.04 -8.75 -4.18
CA ARG A 43 2.00 -9.65 -4.71
C ARG A 43 2.22 -11.14 -4.36
N PRO A 44 3.42 -11.75 -4.49
CA PRO A 44 3.62 -13.16 -4.13
C PRO A 44 3.26 -13.49 -2.67
N GLY A 45 3.48 -12.57 -1.73
CA GLY A 45 3.09 -12.77 -0.33
C GLY A 45 1.58 -12.84 -0.16
N ILE A 46 0.85 -11.96 -0.85
CA ILE A 46 -0.61 -11.92 -0.83
C ILE A 46 -1.20 -13.13 -1.54
N GLU A 47 -0.67 -13.51 -2.71
CA GLU A 47 -1.11 -14.71 -3.44
C GLU A 47 -0.93 -15.98 -2.61
N ARG A 48 0.16 -16.10 -1.85
CA ARG A 48 0.36 -17.23 -0.93
C ARG A 48 -0.63 -17.25 0.23
N LEU A 49 -0.94 -16.08 0.80
CA LEU A 49 -1.88 -15.98 1.91
C LEU A 49 -3.32 -16.32 1.48
N LEU A 50 -3.70 -15.96 0.25
CA LEU A 50 -5.05 -16.17 -0.29
C LEU A 50 -5.18 -17.45 -1.12
N GLU A 51 -4.09 -18.16 -1.37
CA GLU A 51 -4.01 -19.33 -2.26
C GLU A 51 -4.67 -19.11 -3.63
N THR A 52 -4.66 -17.87 -4.12
CA THR A 52 -5.38 -17.42 -5.32
C THR A 52 -4.59 -16.32 -5.99
N LYS A 53 -4.78 -16.14 -7.31
CA LYS A 53 -4.13 -15.03 -8.04
C LYS A 53 -4.65 -13.68 -7.56
N VAL A 54 -3.77 -12.68 -7.58
CA VAL A 54 -4.10 -11.32 -7.12
C VAL A 54 -3.76 -10.28 -8.17
N ASN A 55 -4.74 -9.44 -8.49
CA ASN A 55 -4.52 -8.19 -9.19
C ASN A 55 -4.41 -7.04 -8.18
N LEU A 56 -3.17 -6.65 -7.89
CA LEU A 56 -2.86 -5.60 -6.90
C LEU A 56 -2.76 -4.23 -7.58
N LYS A 57 -3.67 -3.32 -7.23
CA LYS A 57 -3.61 -1.91 -7.60
C LYS A 57 -3.08 -1.09 -6.43
N LEU A 58 -2.04 -0.31 -6.68
CA LEU A 58 -1.41 0.55 -5.67
C LEU A 58 -1.65 2.02 -6.01
N TRP A 59 -2.01 2.80 -4.99
CA TRP A 59 -2.13 4.25 -5.05
C TRP A 59 -1.11 4.89 -4.11
N VAL A 60 -0.63 6.10 -4.42
CA VAL A 60 0.25 6.86 -3.53
C VAL A 60 -0.45 8.17 -3.15
N LYS A 61 -0.68 8.40 -1.86
CA LYS A 61 -1.33 9.61 -1.34
C LYS A 61 -0.42 10.33 -0.35
N VAL A 62 -0.38 11.65 -0.45
CA VAL A 62 0.29 12.49 0.55
C VAL A 62 -0.69 12.85 1.66
N ARG A 63 -0.24 12.68 2.90
CA ARG A 63 -0.92 13.09 4.12
C ARG A 63 0.13 13.74 5.02
N GLU A 64 0.17 15.05 5.07
CA GLU A 64 1.12 15.78 5.91
C GLU A 64 0.87 15.47 7.39
N ASN A 65 1.96 15.36 8.16
CA ASN A 65 1.97 15.12 9.61
C ASN A 65 1.10 13.93 10.07
N TRP A 66 0.91 12.91 9.23
CA TRP A 66 0.04 11.77 9.58
C TRP A 66 0.55 11.00 10.80
N ARG A 67 1.86 11.01 11.05
CA ARG A 67 2.51 10.37 12.21
C ARG A 67 2.22 11.07 13.53
N GLU A 68 1.85 12.35 13.48
CA GLU A 68 1.50 13.16 14.66
C GLU A 68 0.00 13.12 14.96
N SER A 69 -0.80 12.64 14.00
CA SER A 69 -2.25 12.54 14.16
C SER A 69 -2.63 11.22 14.80
N ASP A 70 -3.02 11.26 16.08
CA ASP A 70 -3.50 10.10 16.84
C ASP A 70 -4.59 9.32 16.10
N LEU A 71 -5.49 10.04 15.43
CA LEU A 71 -6.55 9.46 14.61
C LEU A 71 -6.00 8.68 13.41
N LEU A 72 -5.07 9.28 12.65
CA LEU A 72 -4.53 8.64 11.45
C LEU A 72 -3.62 7.46 11.80
N VAL A 73 -2.81 7.60 12.84
CA VAL A 73 -1.96 6.52 13.37
C VAL A 73 -2.82 5.32 13.76
N ALA A 74 -3.88 5.54 14.54
CA ALA A 74 -4.82 4.49 14.92
C ALA A 74 -5.54 3.88 13.70
N ASN A 75 -5.98 4.70 12.75
CA ASN A 75 -6.65 4.23 11.52
C ASN A 75 -5.74 3.36 10.64
N PHE A 76 -4.43 3.56 10.69
CA PHE A 76 -3.46 2.73 9.97
C PHE A 76 -3.06 1.47 10.74
N GLY A 77 -3.60 1.26 11.95
CA GLY A 77 -3.32 0.11 12.78
C GLY A 77 -2.01 0.21 13.57
N TYR A 78 -1.43 1.41 13.70
CA TYR A 78 -0.24 1.67 14.51
C TYR A 78 -0.63 2.28 15.86
N SER A 79 0.24 2.09 16.86
CA SER A 79 0.21 2.81 18.13
C SER A 79 1.31 3.88 18.18
N LYS A 80 1.23 4.82 19.13
CA LYS A 80 2.31 5.80 19.36
C LYS A 80 3.64 5.14 19.71
N ASP A 81 3.60 3.97 20.33
CA ASP A 81 4.82 3.26 20.72
C ASP A 81 5.49 2.57 19.52
N ASP A 82 4.72 2.18 18.50
CA ASP A 82 5.27 1.66 17.24
C ASP A 82 6.05 2.72 16.45
N LEU A 83 5.72 4.00 16.63
CA LEU A 83 6.36 5.13 15.93
C LEU A 83 7.59 5.71 16.67
N LYS A 84 7.87 5.27 17.90
CA LYS A 84 8.98 5.77 18.73
C LYS A 84 10.30 5.01 18.51
N LYS A 85 10.33 4.02 17.61
CA LYS A 85 11.54 3.24 17.28
C LYS A 85 12.37 3.86 16.18
#